data_AF-A0A8J7ZQB0-F1
#
_entry.id   AF-A0A8J7ZQB0-F1
#
_cell.length_a   1.000
_cell.length_b   1.000
_cell.length_c   1.000
_cell.angle_alpha   90.00
_cell.angle_beta   90.00
_cell.angle_gamma   90.00
#
_symmetry.space_group_name_H-M   'P 1'
#
loop_
_entity.id
_entity.type
_entity.pdbx_description
1 polymer ?
#
loop_
_entity_poly.entity_id
_entity_poly.type
_entity_poly.pdbx_seq_one_letter_code
_entity_poly.pdbx_strand_id
1 'polypeptide(L)'
;MPGDSEDPNEDVQYHLGVASDDVADAVLLPGNPERIEKITALWDEAEERGHHREYRTVTGSYDGAPISVTSTGIGSPSAAIAVEELARIGVDTYIRVGSCGSIKPEAEVGDLVITTGAVRQEGTSAEYVREDYPANANHEVVSALVAAAERLGYDYHTGITTSTDSFYAGQGRPGFEGFEAAGSDELIESLKEANVTNFEMEASAILTLANIYGLRAGAVCSVYANRETGEFRTEGESRAAETASLAVKLLAKMDEKKAEAGVDEWHAELSLD
;
A
#
# COMPACT_ATOMS: atom_id res chain seq x y z
N MET A 1 21.43 9.29 18.14
CA MET A 1 22.31 9.13 16.95
C MET A 1 22.41 7.64 16.75
N PRO A 2 21.77 7.08 15.72
CA PRO A 2 21.95 5.68 15.38
C PRO A 2 23.45 5.45 15.14
N GLY A 3 23.98 4.30 15.56
CA GLY A 3 25.38 3.96 15.32
C GLY A 3 25.68 3.98 13.82
N ASP A 4 26.90 4.37 13.45
CA ASP A 4 27.37 4.44 12.05
C ASP A 4 27.52 3.03 11.44
N SER A 5 26.40 2.34 11.17
CA SER A 5 26.39 0.98 10.62
C SER A 5 25.31 0.84 9.57
N GLU A 6 25.71 0.37 8.39
CA GLU A 6 24.79 -0.04 7.31
C GLU A 6 24.45 -1.53 7.42
N ASP A 7 24.78 -2.20 8.54
CA ASP A 7 24.46 -3.61 8.73
C ASP A 7 22.93 -3.78 8.83
N PRO A 8 22.30 -4.49 7.89
CA PRO A 8 20.86 -4.70 7.89
C PRO A 8 20.32 -5.46 9.10
N ASN A 9 21.18 -6.06 9.93
CA ASN A 9 20.82 -6.91 11.06
C ASN A 9 20.96 -6.23 12.43
N GLU A 10 21.17 -4.92 12.49
CA GLU A 10 21.17 -4.20 13.77
C GLU A 10 19.76 -4.09 14.36
N ASP A 11 19.70 -3.92 15.69
CA ASP A 11 18.44 -3.78 16.43
C ASP A 11 17.62 -2.56 15.96
N VAL A 12 18.30 -1.48 15.55
CA VAL A 12 17.68 -0.26 14.99
C VAL A 12 17.93 -0.22 13.50
N GLN A 13 16.86 -0.11 12.71
CA GLN A 13 16.95 -0.14 11.26
C GLN A 13 17.58 1.13 10.69
N TYR A 14 18.48 0.97 9.71
CA TYR A 14 19.35 2.06 9.24
C TYR A 14 18.58 3.19 8.54
N HIS A 15 17.65 2.87 7.64
CA HIS A 15 16.91 3.89 6.89
C HIS A 15 15.73 4.44 7.69
N LEU A 16 14.98 3.59 8.37
CA LEU A 16 13.77 4.00 9.11
C LEU A 16 14.07 4.60 10.48
N GLY A 17 15.18 4.19 11.12
CA GLY A 17 15.56 4.65 12.46
C GLY A 17 14.66 4.15 13.58
N VAL A 18 14.08 2.96 13.42
CA VAL A 18 13.16 2.32 14.38
C VAL A 18 13.61 0.90 14.73
N ALA A 19 13.22 0.40 15.90
CA ALA A 19 13.45 -0.96 16.38
C ALA A 19 12.12 -1.74 16.54
N SER A 20 12.19 -3.01 16.92
CA SER A 20 11.01 -3.88 17.10
C SER A 20 9.98 -3.31 18.08
N ASP A 21 10.43 -2.67 19.16
CA ASP A 21 9.53 -2.11 20.19
C ASP A 21 8.84 -0.80 19.74
N ASP A 22 9.25 -0.24 18.59
CA ASP A 22 8.70 1.01 18.08
C ASP A 22 7.46 0.80 17.19
N VAL A 23 7.22 -0.40 16.66
CA VAL A 23 6.20 -0.67 15.65
C VAL A 23 5.20 -1.74 16.09
N ALA A 24 3.97 -1.66 15.58
CA ALA A 24 2.96 -2.71 15.70
C ALA A 24 3.15 -3.76 14.58
N ASP A 25 2.52 -4.93 14.76
CA ASP A 25 2.58 -6.04 13.77
C ASP A 25 1.98 -5.66 12.40
N ALA A 26 1.09 -4.67 12.37
CA ALA A 26 0.46 -4.13 11.17
C ALA A 26 0.84 -2.65 10.93
N VAL A 27 1.35 -2.36 9.72
CA VAL A 27 1.81 -1.02 9.33
C VAL A 27 1.10 -0.52 8.07
N LEU A 28 0.62 0.71 8.12
CA LEU A 28 0.14 1.47 6.95
C LEU A 28 1.32 2.13 6.23
N LEU A 29 1.36 2.05 4.90
CA LEU A 29 2.44 2.56 4.06
C LEU A 29 1.98 3.66 3.10
N PRO A 30 1.86 4.93 3.53
CA PRO A 30 1.69 6.05 2.62
C PRO A 30 2.99 6.38 1.88
N GLY A 31 2.89 7.00 0.70
CA GLY A 31 4.06 7.55 0.01
C GLY A 31 4.60 8.81 0.68
N ASN A 32 3.76 9.86 0.74
CA ASN A 32 4.14 11.17 1.29
C ASN A 32 4.19 11.14 2.83
N PRO A 33 5.31 11.54 3.48
CA PRO A 33 5.42 11.71 4.93
C PRO A 33 4.37 12.63 5.55
N GLU A 34 3.94 13.67 4.83
CA GLU A 34 2.91 14.61 5.31
C GLU A 34 1.53 13.95 5.43
N ARG A 35 1.28 12.83 4.74
CA ARG A 35 0.02 12.09 4.84
C ARG A 35 -0.15 11.40 6.19
N ILE A 36 0.94 11.17 6.93
CA ILE A 36 0.91 10.53 8.25
C ILE A 36 0.01 11.31 9.20
N GLU A 37 0.09 12.64 9.21
CA GLU A 37 -0.74 13.47 10.10
C GLU A 37 -2.23 13.34 9.81
N LYS A 38 -2.60 13.15 8.54
CA LYS A 38 -4.01 12.92 8.16
C LYS A 38 -4.49 11.53 8.57
N ILE A 39 -3.61 10.52 8.53
CA ILE A 39 -3.91 9.16 8.96
C ILE A 39 -4.07 9.13 10.47
N THR A 40 -3.10 9.65 11.21
CA THR A 40 -3.05 9.55 12.68
C THR A 40 -4.08 10.45 13.36
N ALA A 41 -4.59 11.48 12.68
CA ALA A 41 -5.72 12.26 13.17
C ALA A 41 -7.03 11.44 13.30
N LEU A 42 -7.10 10.25 12.70
CA LEU A 42 -8.23 9.33 12.81
C LEU A 42 -8.06 8.32 13.96
N TRP A 43 -6.88 8.27 14.59
CA TRP A 43 -6.52 7.28 15.60
C TRP A 43 -6.86 7.75 17.01
N ASP A 44 -7.00 6.80 17.94
CA ASP A 44 -7.25 7.10 19.36
C ASP A 44 -6.00 7.72 20.01
N GLU A 45 -4.84 7.14 19.69
CA GLU A 45 -3.53 7.52 20.20
C GLU A 45 -2.52 7.45 19.05
N ALA A 46 -1.51 8.33 19.08
CA ALA A 46 -0.45 8.37 18.07
C ALA A 46 0.81 9.01 18.65
N GLU A 47 1.94 8.31 18.57
CA GLU A 47 3.24 8.79 19.02
C GLU A 47 4.30 8.58 17.91
N GLU A 48 5.04 9.64 17.59
CA GLU A 48 6.14 9.56 16.62
C GLU A 48 7.30 8.75 17.21
N ARG A 49 7.75 7.75 16.45
CA ARG A 49 8.78 6.79 16.87
C ARG A 49 10.10 6.99 16.14
N GLY A 50 10.03 7.41 14.88
CA GLY A 50 11.21 7.66 14.05
C GLY A 50 10.92 8.63 12.92
N HIS A 51 11.94 9.38 12.53
CA HIS A 51 11.88 10.24 11.34
C HIS A 51 13.29 10.39 10.77
N HIS A 52 13.54 9.69 9.67
CA HIS A 52 14.83 9.66 9.01
C HIS A 52 14.65 9.55 7.50
N ARG A 53 15.28 10.46 6.74
CA ARG A 53 15.05 10.62 5.29
C ARG A 53 13.55 10.81 4.98
N GLU A 54 13.02 10.09 4.00
CA GLU A 54 11.60 10.05 3.66
C GLU A 54 10.77 9.13 4.57
N TYR A 55 11.38 8.45 5.54
CA TYR A 55 10.70 7.50 6.42
C TYR A 55 10.36 8.17 7.75
N ARG A 56 9.09 8.50 7.92
CA ARG A 56 8.51 8.95 9.18
C ARG A 56 7.61 7.84 9.69
N THR A 57 7.77 7.46 10.95
CA THR A 57 7.05 6.35 11.59
C THR A 57 6.32 6.83 12.83
N VAL A 58 5.02 6.50 12.91
CA VAL A 58 4.14 6.78 14.05
C VAL A 58 3.45 5.48 14.45
N THR A 59 3.33 5.25 15.75
CA THR A 59 2.65 4.07 16.31
C THR A 59 1.58 4.51 17.30
N GLY A 60 0.46 3.80 17.31
CA GLY A 60 -0.72 4.17 18.09
C GLY A 60 -1.77 3.09 18.10
N SER A 61 -3.03 3.49 18.22
CA SER A 61 -4.18 2.58 18.19
C SER A 61 -5.37 3.17 17.44
N TYR A 62 -6.12 2.32 16.73
CA TYR A 62 -7.37 2.68 16.10
C TYR A 62 -8.49 1.77 16.59
N ASP A 63 -9.50 2.33 17.26
CA ASP A 63 -10.56 1.58 17.93
C ASP A 63 -9.99 0.48 18.87
N GLY A 64 -8.90 0.81 19.57
CA GLY A 64 -8.17 -0.10 20.46
C GLY A 64 -7.27 -1.16 19.79
N ALA A 65 -7.25 -1.27 18.46
CA ALA A 65 -6.32 -2.15 17.75
C ALA A 65 -4.95 -1.46 17.57
N PRO A 66 -3.82 -2.09 17.97
CA PRO A 66 -2.49 -1.54 17.72
C PRO A 66 -2.21 -1.36 16.22
N ILE A 67 -1.63 -0.22 15.85
CA ILE A 67 -1.35 0.11 14.45
C ILE A 67 -0.15 1.05 14.34
N SER A 68 0.65 0.86 13.29
CA SER A 68 1.71 1.79 12.91
C SER A 68 1.50 2.34 11.50
N VAL A 69 2.17 3.44 11.20
CA VAL A 69 2.23 4.04 9.87
C VAL A 69 3.66 4.48 9.59
N THR A 70 4.18 4.12 8.42
CA THR A 70 5.53 4.48 7.98
C THR A 70 5.48 4.99 6.54
N SER A 71 5.94 6.22 6.30
CA SER A 71 6.03 6.73 4.92
C SER A 71 7.12 6.03 4.12
N THR A 72 6.89 5.91 2.81
CA THR A 72 7.76 5.14 1.89
C THR A 72 8.48 6.00 0.87
N GLY A 73 8.15 7.28 0.75
CA GLY A 73 8.59 8.10 -0.38
C GLY A 73 7.85 7.77 -1.67
N ILE A 74 8.42 8.17 -2.80
CA ILE A 74 7.90 7.86 -4.14
C ILE A 74 8.85 6.86 -4.80
N GLY A 75 8.27 5.79 -5.33
CA GLY A 75 8.93 4.76 -6.10
C GLY A 75 9.04 3.44 -5.35
N SER A 76 9.03 2.37 -6.13
CA SER A 76 9.24 1.01 -5.64
C SER A 76 10.57 0.79 -4.89
N PRO A 77 11.70 1.46 -5.23
CA PRO A 77 12.96 1.28 -4.50
C PRO A 77 12.89 1.68 -3.02
N SER A 78 12.31 2.84 -2.70
CA SER A 78 12.21 3.31 -1.31
C SER A 78 11.11 2.56 -0.54
N ALA A 79 10.02 2.18 -1.20
CA ALA A 79 9.02 1.31 -0.61
C ALA A 79 9.58 -0.07 -0.22
N ALA A 80 10.47 -0.65 -1.05
CA ALA A 80 11.13 -1.91 -0.74
C ALA A 80 12.03 -1.82 0.50
N ILE A 81 12.75 -0.70 0.70
CA ILE A 81 13.54 -0.45 1.92
C ILE A 81 12.64 -0.48 3.16
N ALA A 82 11.48 0.19 3.11
CA ALA A 82 10.55 0.18 4.24
C ALA A 82 10.04 -1.24 4.55
N VAL A 83 9.67 -2.02 3.54
CA VAL A 83 9.20 -3.40 3.74
C VAL A 83 10.31 -4.28 4.31
N GLU A 84 11.53 -4.22 3.76
CA GLU A 84 12.71 -4.95 4.25
C GLU A 84 12.98 -4.69 5.73
N GLU A 85 13.10 -3.42 6.11
CA GLU A 85 13.47 -3.04 7.46
C GLU A 85 12.36 -3.32 8.47
N LEU A 86 11.10 -3.07 8.12
CA LEU A 86 9.95 -3.42 8.96
C LEU A 86 9.82 -4.94 9.15
N ALA A 87 10.06 -5.73 8.10
CA ALA A 87 9.98 -7.19 8.18
C ALA A 87 11.03 -7.77 9.15
N ARG A 88 12.25 -7.22 9.14
CA ARG A 88 13.34 -7.66 10.03
C ARG A 88 13.04 -7.43 11.50
N ILE A 89 12.25 -6.41 11.82
CA ILE A 89 11.85 -6.09 13.20
C ILE A 89 10.48 -6.65 13.57
N GLY A 90 9.92 -7.55 12.76
CA GLY A 90 8.78 -8.40 13.13
C GLY A 90 7.43 -7.97 12.58
N VAL A 91 7.35 -6.92 11.75
CA VAL A 91 6.09 -6.55 11.09
C VAL A 91 5.69 -7.65 10.11
N ASP A 92 4.42 -8.07 10.16
CA ASP A 92 3.91 -9.13 9.30
C ASP A 92 2.79 -8.69 8.34
N THR A 93 2.24 -7.48 8.54
CA THR A 93 1.09 -6.99 7.80
C THR A 93 1.31 -5.58 7.28
N TYR A 94 1.15 -5.39 5.96
CA TYR A 94 1.36 -4.11 5.29
C TYR A 94 0.14 -3.68 4.49
N ILE A 95 -0.31 -2.45 4.68
CA ILE A 95 -1.37 -1.86 3.85
C ILE A 95 -0.88 -0.56 3.26
N ARG A 96 -0.63 -0.57 1.94
CA ARG A 96 -0.30 0.66 1.22
C ARG A 96 -1.52 1.59 1.16
N VAL A 97 -1.31 2.86 1.51
CA VAL A 97 -2.34 3.92 1.48
C VAL A 97 -1.93 5.02 0.51
N GLY A 98 -2.38 4.87 -0.74
CA GLY A 98 -1.91 5.65 -1.86
C GLY A 98 -2.93 6.60 -2.47
N SER A 99 -2.50 7.21 -3.57
CA SER A 99 -3.34 7.91 -4.54
C SER A 99 -3.04 7.33 -5.91
N CYS A 100 -4.02 7.32 -6.82
CA CYS A 100 -3.84 6.72 -8.13
C CYS A 100 -4.53 7.50 -9.26
N GLY A 101 -4.15 7.16 -10.49
CA GLY A 101 -4.85 7.57 -11.70
C GLY A 101 -5.66 6.41 -12.28
N SER A 102 -6.98 6.48 -12.24
CA SER A 102 -7.88 5.49 -12.84
C SER A 102 -7.79 5.54 -14.37
N ILE A 103 -7.87 4.37 -15.00
CA ILE A 103 -8.05 4.18 -16.45
C ILE A 103 -9.39 3.50 -16.77
N LYS A 104 -10.31 3.46 -15.80
CA LYS A 104 -11.66 2.93 -15.93
C LYS A 104 -12.67 4.07 -15.76
N PRO A 105 -13.61 4.27 -16.69
CA PRO A 105 -14.56 5.38 -16.62
C PRO A 105 -15.46 5.32 -15.38
N GLU A 106 -15.75 4.12 -14.87
CA GLU A 106 -16.58 3.89 -13.69
C GLU A 106 -15.90 4.21 -12.35
N ALA A 107 -14.58 4.36 -12.30
CA ALA A 107 -13.85 4.73 -11.10
C ALA A 107 -13.65 6.24 -11.03
N GLU A 108 -14.57 6.92 -10.35
CA GLU A 108 -14.67 8.37 -10.27
C GLU A 108 -13.62 8.97 -9.34
N VAL A 109 -13.32 10.25 -9.50
CA VAL A 109 -12.41 10.94 -8.58
C VAL A 109 -13.01 10.99 -7.18
N GLY A 110 -12.22 10.58 -6.18
CA GLY A 110 -12.66 10.42 -4.79
C GLY A 110 -13.06 8.99 -4.40
N ASP A 111 -13.28 8.10 -5.38
CA ASP A 111 -13.47 6.66 -5.13
C ASP A 111 -12.18 6.01 -4.63
N LEU A 112 -12.31 4.80 -4.10
CA LEU A 112 -11.18 3.96 -3.70
C LEU A 112 -10.90 2.87 -4.75
N VAL A 113 -9.64 2.56 -4.98
CA VAL A 113 -9.22 1.33 -5.65
C VAL A 113 -8.55 0.41 -4.65
N ILE A 114 -9.13 -0.77 -4.44
CA ILE A 114 -8.58 -1.85 -3.62
C ILE A 114 -7.87 -2.83 -4.55
N THR A 115 -6.55 -2.94 -4.39
CA THR A 115 -5.72 -3.76 -5.26
C THR A 115 -5.86 -5.24 -4.93
N THR A 116 -6.22 -6.06 -5.91
CA THR A 116 -6.25 -7.55 -5.78
C THR A 116 -4.97 -8.20 -6.30
N GLY A 117 -4.30 -7.54 -7.25
CA GLY A 117 -2.97 -7.89 -7.74
C GLY A 117 -2.39 -6.72 -8.52
N ALA A 118 -1.10 -6.78 -8.85
CA ALA A 118 -0.43 -5.70 -9.54
C ALA A 118 0.41 -6.14 -10.75
N VAL A 119 0.34 -5.35 -11.82
CA VAL A 119 1.31 -5.42 -12.91
C VAL A 119 2.62 -4.83 -12.42
N ARG A 120 3.69 -5.61 -12.55
CA ARG A 120 5.06 -5.28 -12.14
C ARG A 120 5.78 -4.49 -13.24
N GLN A 121 5.28 -3.29 -13.57
CA GLN A 121 5.88 -2.42 -14.59
C GLN A 121 6.95 -1.48 -13.98
N GLU A 122 7.70 -2.02 -13.03
CA GLU A 122 8.77 -1.38 -12.28
C GLU A 122 9.96 -2.35 -12.15
N GLY A 123 11.14 -1.82 -11.85
CA GLY A 123 12.39 -2.57 -11.84
C GLY A 123 12.74 -3.19 -10.49
N THR A 124 12.20 -2.69 -9.37
CA THR A 124 12.61 -3.13 -8.04
C THR A 124 12.27 -4.60 -7.82
N SER A 125 11.03 -5.01 -8.08
CA SER A 125 10.64 -6.41 -7.85
C SER A 125 11.42 -7.40 -8.74
N ALA A 126 11.91 -6.97 -9.91
CA ALA A 126 12.71 -7.79 -10.81
C ALA A 126 14.10 -8.13 -10.24
N GLU A 127 14.61 -7.35 -9.29
CA GLU A 127 15.83 -7.65 -8.55
C GLU A 127 15.63 -8.79 -7.53
N TYR A 128 14.40 -8.99 -7.07
CA TYR A 128 14.04 -10.01 -6.09
C TYR A 128 13.63 -11.33 -6.73
N VAL A 129 12.84 -11.28 -7.82
CA VAL A 129 12.26 -12.46 -8.43
C VAL A 129 11.99 -12.25 -9.92
N ARG A 130 12.06 -13.35 -10.68
CA ARG A 130 11.75 -13.39 -12.13
C ARG A 130 10.42 -12.70 -12.45
N GLU A 131 10.37 -12.05 -13.60
CA GLU A 131 9.27 -11.15 -14.04
C GLU A 131 7.86 -11.78 -14.04
N ASP A 132 7.75 -13.07 -14.36
CA ASP A 132 6.47 -13.80 -14.40
C ASP A 132 6.00 -14.32 -13.04
N TYR A 133 6.73 -14.02 -11.95
CA TYR A 133 6.21 -14.19 -10.61
C TYR A 133 5.11 -13.14 -10.34
N PRO A 134 3.94 -13.53 -9.82
CA PRO A 134 2.82 -12.60 -9.66
C PRO A 134 2.98 -11.71 -8.41
N ALA A 135 2.56 -10.45 -8.49
CA ALA A 135 2.41 -9.58 -7.32
C ALA A 135 0.94 -9.60 -6.87
N ASN A 136 0.62 -10.46 -5.90
CA ASN A 136 -0.76 -10.67 -5.44
C ASN A 136 -0.99 -10.05 -4.06
N ALA A 137 -2.14 -9.41 -3.87
CA ALA A 137 -2.57 -8.99 -2.55
C ALA A 137 -3.02 -10.20 -1.72
N ASN A 138 -2.74 -10.16 -0.42
CA ASN A 138 -3.24 -11.18 0.51
C ASN A 138 -4.77 -11.08 0.58
N HIS A 139 -5.43 -12.23 0.47
CA HIS A 139 -6.89 -12.30 0.38
C HIS A 139 -7.60 -11.84 1.66
N GLU A 140 -7.01 -12.02 2.84
CA GLU A 140 -7.55 -11.50 4.11
C GLU A 140 -7.50 -9.98 4.12
N VAL A 141 -6.37 -9.39 3.67
CA VAL A 141 -6.19 -7.94 3.58
C VAL A 141 -7.18 -7.31 2.60
N VAL A 142 -7.37 -7.92 1.42
CA VAL A 142 -8.39 -7.49 0.45
C VAL A 142 -9.78 -7.57 1.06
N SER A 143 -10.11 -8.68 1.73
CA SER A 143 -11.43 -8.90 2.35
C SER A 143 -11.70 -7.87 3.46
N ALA A 144 -10.69 -7.56 4.27
CA ALA A 144 -10.77 -6.55 5.32
C ALA A 144 -10.94 -5.14 4.74
N LEU A 145 -10.20 -4.77 3.68
CA LEU A 145 -10.35 -3.48 3.01
C LEU A 145 -11.73 -3.31 2.39
N VAL A 146 -12.26 -4.35 1.73
CA VAL A 146 -13.61 -4.34 1.15
C VAL A 146 -14.65 -4.17 2.26
N ALA A 147 -14.57 -4.98 3.31
CA ALA A 147 -15.50 -4.87 4.43
C ALA A 147 -15.42 -3.50 5.14
N ALA A 148 -14.23 -2.90 5.24
CA ALA A 148 -14.04 -1.58 5.79
C ALA A 148 -14.69 -0.50 4.91
N ALA A 149 -14.46 -0.51 3.59
CA ALA A 149 -15.04 0.45 2.66
C ALA A 149 -16.58 0.39 2.68
N GLU A 150 -17.16 -0.82 2.67
CA GLU A 150 -18.61 -1.04 2.77
C GLU A 150 -19.19 -0.52 4.08
N ARG A 151 -18.53 -0.77 5.22
CA ARG A 151 -18.98 -0.29 6.54
C ARG A 151 -18.94 1.23 6.65
N LEU A 152 -17.97 1.86 6.00
CA LEU A 152 -17.81 3.31 5.96
C LEU A 152 -18.70 3.97 4.90
N GLY A 153 -19.32 3.18 4.02
CA GLY A 153 -20.15 3.69 2.93
C GLY A 153 -19.34 4.44 1.86
N TYR A 154 -18.11 4.00 1.61
CA TYR A 154 -17.24 4.58 0.58
C TYR A 154 -17.32 3.76 -0.71
N ASP A 155 -17.52 4.44 -1.83
CA ASP A 155 -17.46 3.83 -3.16
C ASP A 155 -16.04 3.32 -3.45
N TYR A 156 -15.96 2.09 -3.95
CA TYR A 156 -14.68 1.43 -4.22
C TYR A 156 -14.75 0.48 -5.42
N HIS A 157 -13.57 0.18 -5.95
CA HIS A 157 -13.36 -0.71 -7.09
C HIS A 157 -12.26 -1.71 -6.73
N THR A 158 -12.52 -3.00 -6.89
CA THR A 158 -11.49 -4.03 -6.75
C THR A 158 -10.89 -4.33 -8.13
N GLY A 159 -9.57 -4.46 -8.21
CA GLY A 159 -8.96 -4.75 -9.50
C GLY A 159 -7.44 -4.86 -9.51
N ILE A 160 -6.91 -4.95 -10.73
CA ILE A 160 -5.47 -5.04 -10.98
C ILE A 160 -4.92 -3.62 -11.11
N THR A 161 -3.91 -3.32 -10.31
CA THR A 161 -3.21 -2.03 -10.33
C THR A 161 -1.93 -2.15 -11.16
N THR A 162 -1.49 -1.10 -11.85
CA THR A 162 -0.14 -1.08 -12.46
C THR A 162 0.77 -0.16 -11.67
N SER A 163 1.91 -0.69 -11.22
CA SER A 163 2.97 0.11 -10.59
C SER A 163 4.05 0.44 -11.61
N THR A 164 4.48 1.70 -11.67
CA THR A 164 5.47 2.17 -12.63
C THR A 164 6.61 2.92 -11.94
N ASP A 165 7.85 2.78 -12.41
CA ASP A 165 8.97 3.59 -11.91
C ASP A 165 8.95 5.05 -12.38
N SER A 166 8.27 5.32 -13.50
CA SER A 166 8.21 6.64 -14.09
C SER A 166 6.78 7.15 -14.15
N PHE A 167 6.48 8.16 -13.33
CA PHE A 167 5.20 8.88 -13.40
C PHE A 167 4.93 9.47 -14.79
N TYR A 168 5.98 9.84 -15.52
CA TYR A 168 5.87 10.40 -16.86
C TYR A 168 5.78 9.28 -17.90
N ALA A 169 6.93 8.82 -18.41
CA ALA A 169 7.01 7.84 -19.49
C ALA A 169 6.30 6.52 -19.15
N GLY A 170 6.48 6.03 -17.92
CA GLY A 170 5.92 4.75 -17.47
C GLY A 170 4.40 4.74 -17.38
N GLN A 171 3.76 5.90 -17.27
CA GLN A 171 2.30 6.04 -17.27
C GLN A 171 1.77 6.66 -18.57
N GLY A 172 2.59 6.71 -19.63
CA GLY A 172 2.20 7.26 -20.93
C GLY A 172 1.93 8.77 -20.89
N ARG A 173 2.64 9.52 -20.05
CA ARG A 173 2.58 10.99 -20.06
C ARG A 173 3.77 11.57 -20.82
N PRO A 174 3.60 12.69 -21.54
CA PRO A 174 4.72 13.36 -22.18
C PRO A 174 5.70 13.89 -21.13
N GLY A 175 6.99 13.75 -21.44
CA GLY A 175 8.09 14.30 -20.66
C GLY A 175 8.38 15.77 -21.00
N PHE A 176 9.58 16.21 -20.62
CA PHE A 176 10.07 17.54 -20.94
C PHE A 176 10.05 17.80 -22.46
N GLU A 177 9.62 19.00 -22.86
CA GLU A 177 9.47 19.40 -24.28
C GLU A 177 8.58 18.48 -25.13
N GLY A 178 7.67 17.74 -24.50
CA GLY A 178 6.75 16.85 -25.21
C GLY A 178 7.40 15.54 -25.68
N PHE A 179 8.51 15.12 -25.06
CA PHE A 179 9.09 13.81 -25.34
C PHE A 179 8.10 12.69 -25.05
N GLU A 180 7.86 11.83 -26.03
CA GLU A 180 7.00 10.65 -25.92
C GLU A 180 7.88 9.39 -25.94
N ALA A 181 7.71 8.54 -24.92
CA ALA A 181 8.42 7.27 -24.86
C ALA A 181 7.88 6.30 -25.91
N ALA A 182 8.73 5.42 -26.43
CA ALA A 182 8.30 4.43 -27.40
C ALA A 182 7.14 3.58 -26.83
N GLY A 183 6.02 3.51 -27.57
CA GLY A 183 4.82 2.76 -27.18
C GLY A 183 3.88 3.48 -26.20
N SER A 184 4.13 4.76 -25.84
CA SER A 184 3.26 5.50 -24.91
C SER A 184 1.81 5.59 -25.35
N ASP A 185 1.57 5.70 -26.65
CA ASP A 185 0.25 5.94 -27.24
C ASP A 185 -0.68 4.71 -27.14
N GLU A 186 -0.10 3.53 -27.02
CA GLU A 186 -0.81 2.25 -26.93
C GLU A 186 -0.89 1.73 -25.48
N LEU A 187 -0.07 2.27 -24.57
CA LEU A 187 0.09 1.75 -23.21
C LEU A 187 -1.24 1.69 -22.44
N ILE A 188 -1.97 2.80 -22.37
CA ILE A 188 -3.22 2.87 -21.60
C ILE A 188 -4.28 1.92 -22.17
N GLU A 189 -4.44 1.90 -23.49
CA GLU A 189 -5.39 1.00 -24.15
C GLU A 189 -5.03 -0.47 -23.92
N SER A 190 -3.75 -0.84 -24.01
CA SER A 190 -3.31 -2.22 -23.75
C SER A 190 -3.59 -2.67 -22.32
N LEU A 191 -3.42 -1.79 -21.33
CA LEU A 191 -3.71 -2.09 -19.93
C LEU A 191 -5.22 -2.17 -19.67
N LYS A 192 -6.01 -1.32 -20.33
CA LYS A 192 -7.48 -1.39 -20.28
C LYS A 192 -8.01 -2.70 -20.85
N GLU A 193 -7.49 -3.14 -21.99
CA GLU A 193 -7.79 -4.44 -22.61
C GLU A 193 -7.42 -5.61 -21.69
N ALA A 194 -6.32 -5.48 -20.93
CA ALA A 194 -5.91 -6.42 -19.89
C ALA A 194 -6.70 -6.29 -18.56
N ASN A 195 -7.71 -5.42 -18.52
CA ASN A 195 -8.56 -5.15 -17.36
C ASN A 195 -7.83 -4.59 -16.12
N VAL A 196 -6.80 -3.78 -16.34
CA VAL A 196 -6.16 -2.97 -15.30
C VAL A 196 -7.06 -1.78 -14.94
N THR A 197 -7.14 -1.46 -13.64
CA THR A 197 -8.01 -0.41 -13.10
C THR A 197 -7.33 0.95 -13.07
N ASN A 198 -6.07 1.01 -12.64
CA ASN A 198 -5.39 2.26 -12.32
C ASN A 198 -3.85 2.15 -12.42
N PHE A 199 -3.21 3.32 -12.42
CA PHE A 199 -1.77 3.48 -12.22
C PHE A 199 -1.45 4.05 -10.84
N GLU A 200 -0.39 3.51 -10.23
CA GLU A 200 0.34 4.06 -9.10
C GLU A 200 1.82 3.62 -9.22
N MET A 201 2.62 3.61 -8.15
CA MET A 201 4.08 3.48 -8.27
C MET A 201 4.77 2.52 -7.28
N GLU A 202 4.06 1.93 -6.30
CA GLU A 202 4.71 1.15 -5.23
C GLU A 202 4.03 -0.20 -4.91
N ALA A 203 2.77 -0.43 -5.28
CA ALA A 203 2.02 -1.60 -4.83
C ALA A 203 2.67 -2.92 -5.25
N SER A 204 3.12 -3.04 -6.51
CA SER A 204 3.68 -4.29 -7.03
C SER A 204 4.95 -4.74 -6.29
N ALA A 205 5.83 -3.81 -5.90
CA ALA A 205 7.02 -4.13 -5.11
C ALA A 205 6.66 -4.57 -3.69
N ILE A 206 5.78 -3.83 -3.01
CA ILE A 206 5.29 -4.18 -1.66
C ILE A 206 4.66 -5.58 -1.65
N LEU A 207 3.76 -5.84 -2.60
CA LEU A 207 3.08 -7.12 -2.73
C LEU A 207 4.07 -8.26 -3.03
N THR A 208 5.02 -8.03 -3.94
CA THR A 208 6.03 -9.04 -4.32
C THR A 208 6.92 -9.42 -3.13
N LEU A 209 7.46 -8.44 -2.41
CA LEU A 209 8.31 -8.71 -1.24
C LEU A 209 7.52 -9.44 -0.15
N ALA A 210 6.30 -9.00 0.14
CA ALA A 210 5.44 -9.69 1.10
C ALA A 210 5.16 -11.14 0.69
N ASN A 211 4.87 -11.41 -0.59
CA ASN A 211 4.68 -12.76 -1.10
C ASN A 211 5.94 -13.64 -0.95
N ILE A 212 7.14 -13.10 -1.23
CA ILE A 212 8.41 -13.82 -1.09
C ILE A 212 8.69 -14.17 0.38
N TYR A 213 8.38 -13.26 1.30
CA TYR A 213 8.66 -13.41 2.73
C TYR A 213 7.54 -14.12 3.52
N GLY A 214 6.42 -14.46 2.88
CA GLY A 214 5.28 -15.09 3.55
C GLY A 214 4.52 -14.13 4.47
N LEU A 215 4.55 -12.83 4.16
CA LEU A 215 3.89 -11.76 4.91
C LEU A 215 2.57 -11.38 4.23
N ARG A 216 1.72 -10.63 4.94
CA ARG A 216 0.43 -10.15 4.42
C ARG A 216 0.59 -8.75 3.86
N ALA A 217 0.16 -8.51 2.63
CA ALA A 217 0.13 -7.17 2.08
C ALA A 217 -1.10 -6.88 1.21
N GLY A 218 -1.54 -5.63 1.20
CA GLY A 218 -2.57 -5.11 0.32
C GLY A 218 -2.38 -3.62 0.04
N ALA A 219 -3.23 -3.05 -0.80
CA ALA A 219 -3.19 -1.63 -1.13
C ALA A 219 -4.59 -1.05 -1.35
N VAL A 220 -4.80 0.15 -0.84
CA VAL A 220 -5.96 1.00 -1.13
C VAL A 220 -5.48 2.38 -1.58
N CYS A 221 -5.99 2.85 -2.70
CA CYS A 221 -5.63 4.16 -3.26
C CYS A 221 -6.87 5.00 -3.54
N SER A 222 -6.84 6.28 -3.17
CA SER A 222 -7.85 7.24 -3.63
C SER A 222 -7.63 7.59 -5.11
N VAL A 223 -8.70 7.61 -5.91
CA VAL A 223 -8.63 8.08 -7.29
C VAL A 223 -8.50 9.60 -7.30
N TYR A 224 -7.36 10.10 -7.77
CA TYR A 224 -7.13 11.54 -7.92
C TYR A 224 -7.34 12.03 -9.33
N ALA A 225 -7.05 11.17 -10.29
CA ALA A 225 -7.22 11.45 -11.69
C ALA A 225 -8.04 10.33 -12.31
N ASN A 226 -8.99 10.67 -13.16
CA ASN A 226 -9.56 9.70 -14.08
C ASN A 226 -9.05 10.05 -15.49
N ARG A 227 -8.23 9.15 -16.03
CA ARG A 227 -7.51 9.34 -17.31
C ARG A 227 -8.44 9.26 -18.51
N GLU A 228 -9.58 8.58 -18.37
CA GLU A 228 -10.61 8.45 -19.40
C GLU A 228 -11.48 9.71 -19.48
N THR A 229 -11.87 10.25 -18.33
CA THR A 229 -12.72 11.46 -18.28
C THR A 229 -11.91 12.76 -18.34
N GLY A 230 -10.61 12.71 -18.05
CA GLY A 230 -9.73 13.87 -17.96
C GLY A 230 -9.85 14.65 -16.64
N GLU A 231 -10.62 14.13 -15.68
CA GLU A 231 -10.84 14.78 -14.39
C GLU A 231 -9.64 14.63 -13.45
N PHE A 232 -9.37 15.67 -12.65
CA PHE A 232 -8.33 15.66 -11.63
C PHE A 232 -8.73 16.48 -10.40
N ARG A 233 -8.76 15.84 -9.22
CA ARG A 233 -8.86 16.50 -7.91
C ARG A 233 -8.07 15.69 -6.87
N THR A 234 -7.45 16.39 -5.93
CA THR A 234 -6.77 15.75 -4.79
C THR A 234 -7.75 15.60 -3.63
N GLU A 235 -8.63 14.60 -3.70
CA GLU A 235 -9.65 14.33 -2.69
C GLU A 235 -9.71 12.84 -2.33
N GLY A 236 -10.36 12.50 -1.21
CA GLY A 236 -10.53 11.12 -0.76
C GLY A 236 -9.38 10.52 0.06
N GLU A 237 -8.29 11.25 0.35
CA GLU A 237 -7.18 10.70 1.17
C GLU A 237 -7.63 10.17 2.52
N SER A 238 -8.49 10.92 3.22
CA SER A 238 -9.03 10.50 4.51
C SER A 238 -9.86 9.22 4.39
N ARG A 239 -10.54 9.00 3.24
CA ARG A 239 -11.32 7.77 3.00
C ARG A 239 -10.40 6.54 2.92
N ALA A 240 -9.29 6.65 2.17
CA ALA A 240 -8.32 5.56 2.07
C ALA A 240 -7.63 5.29 3.42
N ALA A 241 -7.26 6.36 4.14
CA ALA A 241 -6.67 6.28 5.48
C ALA A 241 -7.59 5.60 6.50
N GLU A 242 -8.86 6.00 6.55
CA GLU A 242 -9.85 5.44 7.46
C GLU A 242 -10.17 3.98 7.10
N THR A 243 -10.33 3.69 5.80
CA THR A 243 -10.56 2.33 5.30
C THR A 243 -9.41 1.41 5.70
N ALA A 244 -8.16 1.84 5.51
CA ALA A 244 -6.99 1.05 5.89
C ALA A 244 -6.87 0.86 7.40
N SER A 245 -7.15 1.89 8.20
CA SER A 245 -7.11 1.80 9.67
C SER A 245 -8.18 0.84 10.20
N LEU A 246 -9.41 0.93 9.67
CA LEU A 246 -10.47 -0.02 10.01
C LEU A 246 -10.15 -1.44 9.51
N ALA A 247 -9.51 -1.59 8.34
CA ALA A 247 -9.09 -2.90 7.85
C ALA A 247 -8.07 -3.57 8.79
N VAL A 248 -7.12 -2.83 9.37
CA VAL A 248 -6.20 -3.37 10.40
C VAL A 248 -6.96 -3.93 11.60
N LYS A 249 -7.95 -3.19 12.11
CA LYS A 249 -8.83 -3.70 13.18
C LYS A 249 -9.56 -4.97 12.79
N LEU A 250 -10.07 -5.04 11.55
CA LEU A 250 -10.76 -6.23 11.05
C LEU A 250 -9.82 -7.42 10.91
N LEU A 251 -8.58 -7.21 10.46
CA LEU A 251 -7.54 -8.24 10.37
C LEU A 251 -7.20 -8.79 11.76
N ALA A 252 -7.04 -7.93 12.76
CA ALA A 252 -6.85 -8.39 14.14
C ALA A 252 -8.00 -9.30 14.61
N LYS A 253 -9.25 -8.93 14.30
CA LYS A 253 -10.42 -9.78 14.60
C LYS A 253 -10.44 -11.08 13.79
N MET A 254 -9.97 -11.07 12.54
CA MET A 254 -9.82 -12.28 11.73
C MET A 254 -8.79 -13.23 12.37
N ASP A 255 -7.66 -12.70 12.85
CA ASP A 255 -6.62 -13.46 13.54
C ASP A 255 -7.13 -14.08 14.86
N GLU A 256 -7.90 -13.33 15.65
CA GLU A 256 -8.59 -13.87 16.83
C GLU A 256 -9.52 -15.05 16.46
N LYS A 257 -10.32 -14.90 15.40
CA LYS A 257 -11.25 -15.96 14.95
C LYS A 257 -10.52 -17.20 14.45
N LYS A 258 -9.40 -17.04 13.74
CA LYS A 258 -8.53 -18.15 13.32
C LYS A 258 -7.99 -18.90 14.53
N ALA A 259 -7.50 -18.17 15.54
CA ALA A 259 -6.98 -18.76 16.78
C ALA A 259 -8.07 -19.51 17.57
N GLU A 260 -9.28 -18.96 17.68
CA GLU A 260 -10.43 -19.60 18.34
C GLU A 260 -10.85 -20.90 17.62
N ALA A 261 -10.84 -20.90 16.29
CA ALA A 261 -11.22 -22.05 15.47
C ALA A 261 -10.09 -23.08 15.31
N GLY A 262 -8.85 -22.72 15.65
CA GLY A 262 -7.67 -23.57 15.48
C GLY A 262 -7.32 -23.83 14.00
N VAL A 263 -7.47 -22.81 13.15
CA VAL A 263 -7.17 -22.86 11.72
C VAL A 263 -6.13 -21.81 11.33
N ASP A 264 -5.40 -22.06 10.25
CA ASP A 264 -4.30 -21.18 9.80
C ASP A 264 -4.78 -20.03 8.90
N GLU A 265 -5.89 -20.20 8.20
CA GLU A 265 -6.39 -19.28 7.16
C GLU A 265 -7.82 -18.83 7.48
N TRP A 266 -8.10 -17.53 7.29
CA TRP A 266 -9.43 -17.00 7.50
C TRP A 266 -10.31 -17.31 6.28
N HIS A 267 -11.57 -17.63 6.52
CA HIS A 267 -12.55 -17.84 5.46
C HIS A 267 -13.92 -17.33 5.88
N ALA A 268 -14.82 -17.14 4.90
CA ALA A 268 -16.10 -16.49 5.10
C ALA A 268 -17.05 -17.16 6.13
N GLU A 269 -16.80 -18.41 6.53
CA GLU A 269 -17.58 -19.06 7.60
C GLU A 269 -17.12 -18.63 9.00
N LEU A 270 -15.93 -18.07 9.14
CA LEU A 270 -15.40 -17.46 10.38
C LEU A 270 -15.91 -16.02 10.52
N SER A 271 -17.22 -15.90 10.72
CA SER A 271 -17.92 -14.62 10.78
C SER A 271 -17.26 -13.60 11.74
N LEU A 272 -17.24 -12.33 11.30
CA LEU A 272 -16.80 -11.18 12.10
C LEU A 272 -17.96 -10.45 12.79
N ASP A 273 -19.11 -11.13 13.01
CA ASP A 273 -20.29 -10.60 13.73
C ASP A 273 -19.91 -9.67 14.90
#